data_AF-A0A1F6GKS1-F1
#
_entry.id   AF-A0A1F6GKS1-F1
#
_cell.length_a   1.000
_cell.length_b   1.000
_cell.length_c   1.000
_cell.angle_alpha   90.00
_cell.angle_beta   90.00
_cell.angle_gamma   90.00
#
_symmetry.space_group_name_H-M   'P 1'
#
loop_
_entity.id
_entity.type
_entity.pdbx_description
1 polymer ?
#
loop_
_entity_poly.entity_id
_entity_poly.type
_entity_poly.pdbx_seq_one_letter_code
_entity_poly.pdbx_strand_id
1 'polypeptide(L)'
;MGLFSALSGKIYRFNSINIPIDNGIAARIKELDESSTERILLTMSFGITQEMVGLIFHPDNGIFRKSLDSLTKESLEKTYYVLMDLSVSQIIQAPMLNINSENLISSFAKISQSTVDKKTEDIEVYKKADSGVMKAYESICLNLNRQGDAQSAIPFGTSFLKIYNEVITKLVEAIYNK
;
A
#
# COMPACT_ATOMS: atom_id res chain seq x y z
N MET A 1 11.93 17.23 -10.81
CA MET A 1 11.18 17.06 -12.09
C MET A 1 12.22 16.89 -13.19
N GLY A 2 12.35 15.78 -13.93
CA GLY A 2 11.35 14.90 -14.52
C GLY A 2 11.35 14.98 -16.06
N LEU A 3 12.14 15.91 -16.64
CA LEU A 3 12.10 16.23 -18.08
C LEU A 3 12.35 15.00 -18.97
N PHE A 4 13.36 14.19 -18.66
CA PHE A 4 13.67 12.97 -19.41
C PHE A 4 12.61 11.86 -19.26
N SER A 5 11.96 11.78 -18.10
CA SER A 5 10.90 10.80 -17.83
C SER A 5 9.56 11.18 -18.46
N ALA A 6 9.29 12.48 -18.59
CA ALA A 6 8.19 13.01 -19.40
C ALA A 6 8.44 12.77 -20.90
N LEU A 7 9.67 13.04 -21.37
CA LEU A 7 10.09 12.83 -22.76
C LEU A 7 10.12 11.35 -23.17
N SER A 8 10.41 10.43 -22.25
CA SER A 8 10.40 8.98 -22.51
C SER A 8 9.01 8.33 -22.41
N GLY A 9 7.96 9.10 -22.10
CA GLY A 9 6.59 8.59 -22.01
C GLY A 9 6.32 7.66 -20.81
N LYS A 10 7.31 7.42 -19.94
CA LYS A 10 7.19 6.51 -18.78
C LYS A 10 6.16 6.99 -17.77
N ILE A 11 6.10 8.31 -17.53
CA ILE A 11 5.08 8.93 -16.66
C ILE A 11 3.68 8.68 -17.22
N TYR A 12 3.49 8.89 -18.54
CA TYR A 12 2.20 8.69 -19.19
C TYR A 12 1.75 7.23 -19.11
N ARG A 13 2.66 6.29 -19.44
CA ARG A 13 2.37 4.85 -19.35
C ARG A 13 2.01 4.44 -17.93
N PHE A 14 2.81 4.82 -16.94
CA PHE A 14 2.52 4.52 -15.53
C PHE A 14 1.15 5.06 -15.12
N ASN A 15 0.87 6.33 -15.39
CA ASN A 15 -0.40 6.97 -15.02
C ASN A 15 -1.61 6.34 -15.73
N SER A 16 -1.45 5.89 -16.98
CA SER A 16 -2.52 5.20 -17.71
C SER A 16 -2.95 3.88 -17.06
N ILE A 17 -2.08 3.27 -16.25
CA ILE A 17 -2.36 2.05 -15.47
C ILE A 17 -2.73 2.39 -14.02
N ASN A 18 -1.97 3.30 -13.40
CA ASN A 18 -2.08 3.64 -11.98
C ASN A 18 -3.40 4.34 -11.64
N ILE A 19 -3.78 5.37 -12.40
CA ILE A 19 -4.94 6.23 -12.09
C ILE A 19 -6.25 5.41 -12.05
N PRO A 20 -6.53 4.49 -12.99
CA PRO A 20 -7.72 3.64 -12.90
C PRO A 20 -7.76 2.74 -11.66
N ILE A 21 -6.61 2.20 -11.23
CA ILE A 21 -6.53 1.34 -10.03
C ILE A 21 -6.77 2.18 -8.78
N ASP A 22 -6.06 3.31 -8.67
CA ASP A 22 -6.15 4.27 -7.58
C ASP A 22 -7.61 4.73 -7.38
N ASN A 23 -8.23 5.26 -8.45
CA ASN A 23 -9.62 5.70 -8.42
C ASN A 23 -10.60 4.57 -8.08
N GLY A 24 -10.33 3.35 -8.56
CA GLY A 24 -11.17 2.19 -8.27
C GLY A 24 -11.17 1.82 -6.80
N ILE A 25 -10.01 1.83 -6.14
CA ILE A 25 -9.89 1.55 -4.71
C ILE A 25 -10.49 2.70 -3.90
N ALA A 26 -10.17 3.95 -4.25
CA ALA A 26 -10.71 5.15 -3.59
C ALA A 26 -12.25 5.18 -3.60
N ALA A 27 -12.86 4.85 -4.74
CA ALA A 27 -14.32 4.77 -4.88
C ALA A 27 -14.92 3.73 -3.93
N ARG A 28 -14.33 2.52 -3.86
CA ARG A 28 -14.80 1.45 -2.96
C ARG A 28 -14.63 1.80 -1.48
N ILE A 29 -13.57 2.51 -1.11
CA ILE A 29 -13.42 3.03 0.27
C ILE A 29 -14.51 4.06 0.58
N LYS A 30 -14.84 4.93 -0.39
CA LYS A 30 -15.88 5.96 -0.23
C LYS A 30 -17.29 5.39 -0.09
N GLU A 31 -17.54 4.18 -0.61
CA GLU A 31 -18.80 3.45 -0.44
C GLU A 31 -19.03 2.93 0.99
N LEU A 32 -17.99 2.91 1.83
CA LEU A 32 -18.15 2.62 3.26
C LEU A 32 -18.84 3.79 3.98
N ASP A 33 -19.50 3.46 5.09
CA ASP A 33 -20.17 4.44 5.94
C ASP A 33 -19.21 5.57 6.36
N GLU A 34 -19.65 6.81 6.20
CA GLU A 34 -18.82 8.00 6.39
C GLU A 34 -18.39 8.20 7.84
N SER A 35 -19.24 7.78 8.78
CA SER A 35 -18.93 7.80 10.21
C SER A 35 -18.14 6.59 10.69
N SER A 36 -17.85 5.61 9.83
CA SER A 36 -17.18 4.38 10.26
C SER A 36 -15.68 4.60 10.49
N THR A 37 -15.20 4.10 11.62
CA THR A 37 -13.76 4.03 11.93
C THR A 37 -13.02 3.23 10.86
N GLU A 38 -13.64 2.20 10.30
CA GLU A 38 -13.10 1.36 9.24
C GLU A 38 -12.79 2.19 7.98
N ARG A 39 -13.69 3.09 7.55
CA ARG A 39 -13.43 3.97 6.40
C ARG A 39 -12.23 4.87 6.65
N ILE A 40 -12.10 5.43 7.85
CA ILE A 40 -10.96 6.28 8.23
C ILE A 40 -9.67 5.46 8.16
N LEU A 41 -9.62 4.31 8.83
CA LEU A 41 -8.44 3.43 8.87
C LEU A 41 -8.01 2.92 7.49
N LEU A 42 -8.98 2.60 6.62
CA LEU A 42 -8.71 2.16 5.25
C LEU A 42 -8.29 3.30 4.34
N THR A 43 -8.83 4.51 4.52
CA THR A 43 -8.36 5.71 3.82
C THR A 43 -6.90 5.98 4.14
N MET A 44 -6.47 5.82 5.39
CA MET A 44 -5.08 6.00 5.78
C MET A 44 -4.17 4.88 5.27
N SER A 45 -4.60 3.63 5.36
CA SER A 45 -3.89 2.49 4.76
C SER A 45 -3.67 2.71 3.26
N PHE A 46 -4.69 3.25 2.60
CA PHE A 46 -4.63 3.58 1.19
C PHE A 46 -3.71 4.77 0.91
N GLY A 47 -3.72 5.81 1.74
CA GLY A 47 -2.77 6.93 1.66
C GLY A 47 -1.31 6.48 1.76
N ILE A 48 -0.98 5.62 2.73
CA ILE A 48 0.35 5.00 2.85
C ILE A 48 0.71 4.25 1.55
N THR A 49 -0.25 3.50 1.01
CA THR A 49 -0.08 2.75 -0.23
C THR A 49 0.18 3.65 -1.43
N GLN A 50 -0.58 4.74 -1.59
CA GLN A 50 -0.42 5.69 -2.68
C GLN A 50 0.97 6.35 -2.64
N GLU A 51 1.40 6.80 -1.47
CA GLU A 51 2.74 7.39 -1.29
C GLU A 51 3.84 6.39 -1.61
N MET A 52 3.71 5.15 -1.12
CA MET A 52 4.66 4.07 -1.44
C MET A 52 4.69 3.73 -2.92
N VAL A 53 3.55 3.60 -3.58
CA VAL A 53 3.46 3.34 -5.03
C VAL A 53 4.15 4.46 -5.81
N GLY A 54 3.90 5.73 -5.45
CA GLY A 54 4.55 6.89 -6.04
C GLY A 54 6.06 6.86 -5.89
N LEU A 55 6.57 6.47 -4.72
CA LEU A 55 8.00 6.35 -4.44
C LEU A 55 8.65 5.20 -5.19
N ILE A 56 8.12 3.98 -5.05
CA ILE A 56 8.79 2.78 -5.57
C ILE A 56 8.73 2.70 -7.09
N PHE A 57 7.72 3.31 -7.73
CA PHE A 57 7.60 3.38 -9.19
C PHE A 57 7.98 4.74 -9.78
N HIS A 58 8.56 5.65 -9.00
CA HIS A 58 9.02 6.93 -9.56
C HIS A 58 9.99 6.66 -10.73
N PRO A 59 9.80 7.28 -11.91
CA PRO A 59 10.53 6.89 -13.11
C PRO A 59 12.03 7.22 -13.05
N ASP A 60 12.40 8.26 -12.29
CA ASP A 60 13.79 8.69 -12.18
C ASP A 60 14.57 7.92 -11.09
N ASN A 61 13.97 7.69 -9.93
CA ASN A 61 14.66 7.24 -8.72
C ASN A 61 13.91 6.14 -7.94
N GLY A 62 12.80 5.62 -8.49
CA GLY A 62 12.03 4.56 -7.85
C GLY A 62 12.77 3.23 -7.85
N ILE A 63 12.56 2.47 -6.78
CA ILE A 63 13.15 1.14 -6.57
C ILE A 63 12.85 0.21 -7.75
N PHE A 64 11.62 0.27 -8.27
CA PHE A 64 11.14 -0.53 -9.40
C PHE A 64 11.04 0.24 -10.71
N ARG A 65 11.78 1.36 -10.87
CA ARG A 65 11.76 2.18 -12.11
C ARG A 65 12.02 1.37 -13.39
N LYS A 66 12.83 0.30 -13.31
CA LYS A 66 13.13 -0.58 -14.44
C LYS A 66 11.94 -1.47 -14.85
N SER A 67 10.97 -1.67 -13.95
CA SER A 67 9.76 -2.45 -14.20
C SER A 67 8.66 -1.65 -14.90
N LEU A 68 8.79 -0.32 -15.02
CA LEU A 68 7.78 0.53 -15.67
C LEU A 68 7.49 0.13 -17.13
N ASP A 69 8.51 -0.33 -17.85
CA ASP A 69 8.39 -0.70 -19.27
C ASP A 69 7.61 -2.00 -19.47
N SER A 70 7.60 -2.88 -18.45
CA SER A 70 6.90 -4.17 -18.44
C SER A 70 5.73 -4.21 -17.45
N LEU A 71 5.38 -3.07 -16.85
CA LEU A 71 4.32 -3.00 -15.85
C LEU A 71 2.98 -3.29 -16.50
N THR A 72 2.19 -4.14 -15.87
CA THR A 72 0.82 -4.48 -16.28
C THR A 72 -0.16 -3.99 -15.24
N LYS A 73 -1.44 -3.88 -15.61
CA LYS A 73 -2.51 -3.56 -14.66
C LYS A 73 -2.53 -4.56 -13.51
N GLU A 74 -2.46 -5.85 -13.83
CA GLU A 74 -2.52 -6.93 -12.85
C GLU A 74 -1.35 -6.87 -11.86
N SER A 75 -0.11 -6.68 -12.31
CA SER A 75 1.05 -6.65 -11.42
C SER A 75 1.07 -5.40 -10.53
N LEU A 76 0.62 -4.25 -11.05
CA LEU A 76 0.46 -3.04 -10.25
C LEU A 76 -0.68 -3.20 -9.23
N GLU A 77 -1.82 -3.75 -9.63
CA GLU A 77 -2.97 -3.98 -8.73
C GLU A 77 -2.62 -4.95 -7.59
N LYS A 78 -1.89 -6.04 -7.87
CA LYS A 78 -1.34 -6.93 -6.83
C LYS A 78 -0.37 -6.19 -5.90
N THR A 79 0.42 -5.24 -6.42
CA THR A 79 1.33 -4.42 -5.60
C THR A 79 0.56 -3.49 -4.67
N TYR A 80 -0.53 -2.87 -5.13
CA TYR A 80 -1.42 -2.09 -4.27
C TYR A 80 -1.95 -2.91 -3.10
N TYR A 81 -2.47 -4.11 -3.36
CA TYR A 81 -3.02 -4.94 -2.28
C TYR A 81 -1.95 -5.44 -1.31
N VAL A 82 -0.75 -5.79 -1.77
CA VAL A 82 0.37 -6.13 -0.86
C VAL A 82 0.70 -4.97 0.09
N LEU A 83 0.77 -3.74 -0.43
CA LEU A 83 1.04 -2.55 0.39
C LEU A 83 -0.10 -2.23 1.34
N MET A 84 -1.36 -2.39 0.90
CA MET A 84 -2.52 -2.21 1.77
C MET A 84 -2.60 -3.29 2.85
N ASP A 85 -2.35 -4.56 2.52
CA ASP A 85 -2.32 -5.67 3.49
C ASP A 85 -1.25 -5.41 4.55
N LEU A 86 -0.05 -4.99 4.14
CA LEU A 86 1.01 -4.57 5.06
C LEU A 86 0.55 -3.38 5.92
N SER A 87 -0.01 -2.33 5.32
CA SER A 87 -0.44 -1.12 6.05
C SER A 87 -1.51 -1.43 7.08
N VAL A 88 -2.54 -2.20 6.70
CA VAL A 88 -3.60 -2.67 7.60
C VAL A 88 -3.03 -3.55 8.70
N SER A 89 -2.08 -4.45 8.39
CA SER A 89 -1.43 -5.29 9.40
C SER A 89 -0.71 -4.47 10.47
N GLN A 90 -0.05 -3.37 10.10
CA GLN A 90 0.65 -2.49 11.03
C GLN A 90 -0.32 -1.64 11.85
N ILE A 91 -1.35 -1.10 11.21
CA ILE A 91 -2.41 -0.34 11.87
C ILE A 91 -3.12 -1.18 12.93
N ILE A 92 -3.50 -2.43 12.62
CA ILE A 92 -4.13 -3.34 13.59
C ILE A 92 -3.23 -3.57 14.81
N GLN A 93 -1.92 -3.61 14.61
CA GLN A 93 -0.93 -3.81 15.67
C GLN A 93 -0.57 -2.51 16.40
N ALA A 94 -1.09 -1.35 15.99
CA ALA A 94 -0.78 -0.07 16.62
C ALA A 94 -1.47 0.00 18.01
N PRO A 95 -0.71 -0.05 19.12
CA PRO A 95 -1.28 -0.19 20.46
C PRO A 95 -2.12 1.02 20.88
N MET A 96 -1.90 2.17 20.25
CA MET A 96 -2.55 3.45 20.55
C MET A 96 -3.97 3.60 19.98
N LEU A 97 -4.40 2.70 19.09
CA LEU A 97 -5.65 2.85 18.32
C LEU A 97 -6.80 1.92 18.76
N ASN A 98 -6.55 0.93 19.63
CA ASN A 98 -7.54 -0.04 20.14
C ASN A 98 -8.58 -0.50 19.09
N ILE A 99 -8.09 -1.06 17.98
CA ILE A 99 -8.89 -1.32 16.77
C ILE A 99 -9.61 -2.67 16.87
N ASN A 100 -10.89 -2.69 16.49
CA ASN A 100 -11.58 -3.95 16.17
C ASN A 100 -11.07 -4.49 14.81
N SER A 101 -10.15 -5.46 14.87
CA SER A 101 -9.54 -6.02 13.67
C SER A 101 -10.52 -6.74 12.76
N GLU A 102 -11.56 -7.38 13.30
CA GLU A 102 -12.52 -8.18 12.50
C GLU A 102 -13.34 -7.30 11.56
N ASN A 103 -13.86 -6.18 12.06
CA ASN A 103 -14.64 -5.25 11.24
C ASN A 103 -13.78 -4.57 10.17
N LEU A 104 -12.54 -4.22 10.51
CA LEU A 104 -11.59 -3.62 9.56
C LEU A 104 -11.25 -4.61 8.44
N ILE A 105 -10.92 -5.86 8.79
CA ILE A 105 -10.61 -6.92 7.82
C ILE A 105 -11.83 -7.22 6.95
N SER A 106 -13.04 -7.30 7.54
CA SER A 106 -14.28 -7.51 6.79
C SER A 106 -14.57 -6.39 5.79
N SER A 107 -14.39 -5.14 6.21
CA SER A 107 -14.54 -3.97 5.32
C SER A 107 -13.48 -3.97 4.22
N PHE A 108 -12.25 -4.35 4.54
CA PHE A 108 -11.18 -4.44 3.55
C PHE A 108 -11.38 -5.58 2.55
N ALA A 109 -11.91 -6.72 3.00
CA ALA A 109 -12.27 -7.84 2.12
C ALA A 109 -13.29 -7.38 1.05
N LYS A 110 -14.29 -6.57 1.43
CA LYS A 110 -15.24 -5.96 0.49
C LYS A 110 -14.54 -5.06 -0.54
N ILE A 111 -13.66 -4.18 -0.10
CA ILE A 111 -12.92 -3.25 -0.99
C ILE A 111 -11.98 -3.99 -1.94
N SER A 112 -11.32 -5.04 -1.45
CA SER A 112 -10.39 -5.86 -2.24
C SER A 112 -11.08 -6.94 -3.07
N GLN A 113 -12.42 -7.02 -3.03
CA GLN A 113 -13.21 -8.05 -3.70
C GLN A 113 -12.73 -9.48 -3.35
N SER A 114 -12.38 -9.67 -2.08
CA SER A 114 -11.90 -10.92 -1.50
C SER A 114 -12.87 -11.46 -0.45
N THR A 115 -12.72 -12.73 -0.08
CA THR A 115 -13.37 -13.27 1.12
C THR A 115 -12.66 -12.76 2.38
N VAL A 116 -13.41 -12.72 3.49
CA VAL A 116 -12.89 -12.34 4.82
C VAL A 116 -11.79 -13.30 5.27
N ASP A 117 -11.98 -14.60 5.07
CA ASP A 117 -11.00 -15.62 5.45
C ASP A 117 -9.67 -15.42 4.72
N LYS A 118 -9.72 -15.26 3.40
CA LYS A 118 -8.52 -14.99 2.60
C LYS A 118 -7.84 -13.69 3.03
N LYS A 119 -8.61 -12.64 3.30
CA LYS A 119 -8.02 -11.35 3.71
C LYS A 119 -7.39 -11.44 5.10
N THR A 120 -7.98 -12.22 6.00
CA THR A 120 -7.38 -12.54 7.29
C THR A 120 -6.05 -13.26 7.11
N GLU A 121 -6.00 -14.29 6.26
CA GLU A 121 -4.77 -15.01 5.94
C GLU A 121 -3.69 -14.09 5.37
N ASP A 122 -4.03 -13.27 4.37
CA ASP A 122 -3.11 -12.32 3.75
C ASP A 122 -2.49 -11.37 4.79
N ILE A 123 -3.29 -10.82 5.71
CA ILE A 123 -2.82 -9.91 6.76
C ILE A 123 -1.97 -10.63 7.80
N GLU A 124 -2.36 -11.84 8.20
CA GLU A 124 -1.63 -12.64 9.19
C GLU A 124 -0.23 -13.03 8.70
N VAL A 125 -0.02 -13.18 7.39
CA VAL A 125 1.32 -13.41 6.81
C VAL A 125 2.29 -12.29 7.20
N TYR A 126 1.85 -11.03 7.21
CA TYR A 126 2.70 -9.90 7.57
C TYR A 126 2.89 -9.75 9.08
N LYS A 127 1.91 -10.17 9.88
CA LYS A 127 1.99 -10.16 11.36
C LYS A 127 2.96 -11.22 11.89
N LYS A 128 2.99 -12.39 11.25
CA LYS A 128 3.80 -13.54 11.67
C LYS A 128 5.22 -13.54 11.10
N ALA A 129 5.49 -12.72 10.09
CA ALA A 129 6.82 -12.62 9.50
C ALA A 129 7.79 -11.92 10.45
N ASP A 130 9.06 -12.38 10.47
CA ASP A 130 10.16 -11.71 11.19
C ASP A 130 10.27 -10.23 10.80
N SER A 131 9.94 -9.91 9.54
CA SER A 131 9.71 -8.56 9.06
C SER A 131 8.59 -8.53 8.03
N GLY A 132 7.42 -8.01 8.41
CA GLY A 132 6.30 -7.83 7.49
C GLY A 132 6.67 -6.92 6.29
N VAL A 133 7.52 -5.94 6.52
CA VAL A 133 8.04 -5.03 5.48
C VAL A 133 8.91 -5.78 4.47
N MET A 134 9.82 -6.64 4.93
CA MET A 134 10.63 -7.47 4.04
C MET A 134 9.75 -8.44 3.25
N LYS A 135 8.76 -9.05 3.92
CA LYS A 135 7.81 -9.95 3.27
C LYS A 135 7.01 -9.26 2.16
N ALA A 136 6.59 -8.02 2.39
CA ALA A 136 5.91 -7.22 1.37
C ALA A 136 6.83 -6.90 0.19
N TYR A 137 8.09 -6.51 0.45
CA TYR A 137 9.08 -6.28 -0.60
C TYR A 137 9.25 -7.53 -1.49
N GLU A 138 9.42 -8.70 -0.89
CA GLU A 138 9.54 -9.97 -1.60
C GLU A 138 8.30 -10.27 -2.46
N SER A 139 7.10 -10.10 -1.89
CA SER A 139 5.83 -10.29 -2.61
C SER A 139 5.71 -9.33 -3.81
N ILE A 140 6.15 -8.08 -3.68
CA ILE A 140 6.16 -7.12 -4.79
C ILE A 140 7.18 -7.54 -5.86
N CYS A 141 8.38 -7.97 -5.47
CA CYS A 141 9.36 -8.51 -6.42
C CYS A 141 8.78 -9.69 -7.22
N LEU A 142 8.08 -10.61 -6.55
CA LEU A 142 7.40 -11.73 -7.21
C LEU A 142 6.31 -11.24 -8.18
N ASN A 143 5.45 -10.31 -7.76
CA ASN A 143 4.39 -9.73 -8.61
C ASN A 143 4.95 -9.04 -9.87
N LEU A 144 6.15 -8.46 -9.76
CA LEU A 144 6.84 -7.78 -10.85
C LEU A 144 7.77 -8.70 -11.65
N ASN A 145 7.82 -10.00 -11.36
CA ASN A 145 8.77 -10.97 -11.94
C ASN A 145 10.23 -10.47 -11.85
N ARG A 146 10.61 -9.97 -10.67
CA ARG A 146 11.95 -9.47 -10.35
C ARG A 146 12.58 -10.31 -9.25
N GLN A 147 13.90 -10.45 -9.34
CA GLN A 147 14.69 -10.91 -8.21
C GLN A 147 14.79 -9.76 -7.20
N GLY A 148 14.44 -10.02 -5.95
CA GLY A 148 14.65 -9.06 -4.86
C GLY A 148 16.14 -8.92 -4.55
N ASP A 149 16.54 -7.71 -4.15
CA ASP A 149 17.91 -7.41 -3.75
C ASP A 149 17.92 -6.64 -2.42
N ALA A 150 18.91 -6.94 -1.57
CA ALA A 150 18.99 -6.36 -0.24
C ALA A 150 19.22 -4.84 -0.26
N GLN A 151 19.88 -4.31 -1.31
CA GLN A 151 20.16 -2.87 -1.42
C GLN A 151 18.90 -2.06 -1.69
N SER A 152 17.92 -2.64 -2.40
CA SER A 152 16.60 -2.06 -2.65
C SER A 152 15.61 -2.30 -1.51
N ALA A 153 15.76 -3.42 -0.78
CA ALA A 153 14.88 -3.76 0.35
C ALA A 153 15.02 -2.77 1.52
N ILE A 154 16.24 -2.30 1.81
CA ILE A 154 16.50 -1.31 2.87
C ILE A 154 15.74 0.01 2.63
N PRO A 155 15.94 0.74 1.51
CA PRO A 155 15.23 1.98 1.25
C PRO A 155 13.73 1.78 1.09
N PHE A 156 13.26 0.62 0.62
CA PHE A 156 11.84 0.26 0.63
C PHE A 156 11.30 0.30 2.06
N GLY A 157 11.95 -0.42 2.98
CA GLY A 157 11.47 -0.53 4.34
C GLY A 157 11.60 0.74 5.15
N THR A 158 12.68 1.50 4.98
CA THR A 158 12.85 2.82 5.60
C THR A 158 11.76 3.78 5.13
N SER A 159 11.45 3.80 3.83
CA SER A 159 10.40 4.68 3.28
C SER A 159 9.02 4.30 3.81
N PHE A 160 8.70 3.01 3.81
CA PHE A 160 7.43 2.51 4.34
C PHE A 160 7.23 2.90 5.81
N LEU A 161 8.21 2.62 6.67
CA LEU A 161 8.12 2.93 8.09
C LEU A 161 8.03 4.43 8.35
N LYS A 162 8.75 5.25 7.57
CA LYS A 162 8.65 6.71 7.66
C LYS A 162 7.22 7.18 7.36
N ILE A 163 6.67 6.78 6.21
CA ILE A 163 5.32 7.17 5.79
C ILE A 163 4.28 6.67 6.81
N TYR A 164 4.38 5.41 7.21
CA TYR A 164 3.50 4.82 8.22
C TYR A 164 3.53 5.63 9.53
N ASN A 165 4.70 5.94 10.06
CA ASN A 165 4.83 6.70 11.30
C ASN A 165 4.26 8.12 11.17
N GLU A 166 4.47 8.79 10.04
CA GLU A 166 3.88 10.11 9.77
C GLU A 166 2.35 10.05 9.75
N VAL A 167 1.77 9.04 9.10
CA VAL A 167 0.31 8.86 9.03
C VAL A 167 -0.28 8.49 10.39
N ILE A 168 0.33 7.56 11.12
CA ILE A 168 -0.14 7.17 12.46
C ILE A 168 -0.05 8.33 13.45
N THR A 169 1.02 9.13 13.39
CA THR A 169 1.17 10.29 14.28
C THR A 169 0.03 11.28 14.05
N LYS A 170 -0.25 11.63 12.78
CA LYS A 170 -1.37 12.51 12.41
C LYS A 170 -2.73 11.94 12.83
N LEU A 171 -2.90 10.62 12.74
CA LEU A 171 -4.13 9.96 13.17
C LEU A 171 -4.35 10.08 14.67
N VAL A 172 -3.30 9.82 15.46
CA VAL A 172 -3.36 9.93 16.92
C VAL A 172 -3.65 11.37 17.32
N GLU A 173 -2.99 12.35 16.70
CA GLU A 173 -3.29 13.77 16.91
C GLU A 173 -4.75 14.09 16.59
N ALA A 174 -5.27 13.60 15.47
CA ALA A 174 -6.66 13.82 15.05
C ALA A 174 -7.70 13.15 15.98
N ILE A 175 -7.42 11.96 16.51
CA ILE A 175 -8.32 11.25 17.44
C ILE A 175 -8.29 11.88 18.83
N TYR A 176 -7.12 12.30 19.31
CA TYR A 176 -6.93 12.72 20.70
C TYR A 176 -6.86 14.24 20.90
N ASN A 177 -7.09 15.05 19.85
CA ASN A 177 -7.08 16.54 19.90
C ASN A 177 -5.85 17.10 20.63
N LYS A 178 -4.65 16.64 20.26
CA LYS A 178 -3.38 17.22 20.72
C LYS A 178 -2.74 18.07 19.64
#